data_AF-A0AAD6LBK4-F1
#
_entry.id   AF-A0AAD6LBK4-F1
#
_cell.length_a   1.000
_cell.length_b   1.000
_cell.length_c   1.000
_cell.angle_alpha   90.00
_cell.angle_beta   90.00
_cell.angle_gamma   90.00
#
_symmetry.space_group_name_H-M   'P 1'
#
loop_
_entity.id
_entity.type
_entity.pdbx_description
1 polymer ?
#
loop_
_entity_poly.entity_id
_entity_poly.type
_entity_poly.pdbx_seq_one_letter_code
_entity_poly.pdbx_strand_id
1 'polypeptide(L)'
;MARFQFNFAFIAFLITTITLTTNPRALSSDSESDSFSIIDFDSNLLFHQDYSPPSPPPPPPHPPSASCTDDLGGIGSIDTACQIVTDVNLTRDVYIEGKGDFYIHPGVRFHCPNFGCSITINISGNFNLSVNSSILTGTFELVANNASFFNGSVVNTTGLAGDPPPQTSGTPQGLEGAGGGHGGRGACCLMDKDKLPEDVWGGDAYSWSSLQEPCSYGSKGGSTSKEVDYGGGGGGRVKMTVKEYLVLDGAVLADGGSGGVKGGGGSGGSIHLKAYKM
;
A
#
# COMPACT_ATOMS: atom_id res chain seq x y z
N MET A 1 55.45 13.56 -73.88
CA MET A 1 55.29 14.67 -72.90
C MET A 1 53.82 15.05 -72.98
N ALA A 2 52.94 14.84 -72.01
CA ALA A 2 53.03 15.09 -70.56
C ALA A 2 52.90 13.82 -69.70
N ARG A 3 53.49 13.88 -68.50
CA ARG A 3 53.57 12.79 -67.51
C ARG A 3 52.28 12.76 -66.69
N PHE A 4 51.58 11.62 -66.68
CA PHE A 4 50.46 11.36 -65.77
C PHE A 4 51.07 10.90 -64.43
N GLN A 5 51.11 11.79 -63.43
CA GLN A 5 51.49 11.41 -62.07
C GLN A 5 50.28 10.75 -61.40
N PHE A 6 50.35 9.43 -61.22
CA PHE A 6 49.37 8.67 -60.46
C PHE A 6 49.55 8.97 -58.97
N ASN A 7 48.62 9.73 -58.38
CA ASN A 7 48.67 10.07 -56.96
C ASN A 7 48.25 8.87 -56.11
N PHE A 8 49.23 8.12 -55.61
CA PHE A 8 49.05 6.98 -54.68
C PHE A 8 48.32 7.35 -53.38
N ALA A 9 48.23 8.64 -53.03
CA ALA A 9 47.52 9.11 -51.84
C ALA A 9 46.00 8.89 -51.89
N PHE A 10 45.39 8.90 -53.08
CA PHE A 10 43.92 8.75 -53.21
C PHE A 10 43.44 7.30 -53.01
N ILE A 11 44.28 6.31 -53.35
CA ILE A 11 43.94 4.89 -53.17
C ILE A 11 44.04 4.49 -51.69
N ALA A 12 45.03 5.02 -50.96
CA ALA A 12 45.18 4.78 -49.53
C ALA A 12 43.99 5.34 -48.72
N PHE A 13 43.46 6.50 -49.09
CA PHE A 13 42.32 7.12 -48.43
C PHE A 13 41.00 6.36 -48.67
N LEU A 14 40.82 5.78 -49.86
CA LEU A 14 39.63 4.98 -50.16
C LEU A 14 39.62 3.65 -49.37
N ILE A 15 40.78 3.02 -49.21
CA ILE A 15 40.91 1.76 -48.47
C ILE A 15 40.66 1.95 -46.97
N THR A 16 41.11 3.06 -46.36
CA THR A 16 40.86 3.35 -44.93
C THR A 16 39.40 3.70 -44.64
N THR A 17 38.67 4.29 -45.59
CA THR A 17 37.23 4.55 -45.40
C THR A 17 36.37 3.28 -45.47
N ILE A 18 36.76 2.27 -46.26
CA ILE A 18 36.02 1.01 -46.41
C ILE A 18 36.23 0.08 -45.21
N THR A 19 37.40 0.11 -44.57
CA THR A 19 37.67 -0.68 -43.36
C THR A 19 36.95 -0.14 -42.13
N LEU A 20 36.68 1.17 -42.05
CA LEU A 20 35.98 1.80 -40.93
C LEU A 20 34.46 1.54 -40.91
N THR A 21 33.84 1.29 -42.08
CA THR A 21 32.38 1.05 -42.17
C THR A 21 31.97 -0.41 -42.03
N THR A 22 32.93 -1.35 -41.95
CA THR A 22 32.63 -2.80 -41.96
C THR A 22 33.07 -3.55 -40.70
N ASN A 23 33.75 -2.92 -39.73
CA ASN A 23 34.08 -3.53 -38.43
C ASN A 23 34.37 -2.47 -37.34
N PRO A 24 33.50 -2.25 -36.33
CA PRO A 24 33.68 -1.18 -35.34
C PRO A 24 34.59 -1.56 -34.16
N ARG A 25 35.55 -2.49 -34.32
CA ARG A 25 36.36 -3.01 -33.21
C ARG A 25 37.81 -2.54 -33.16
N ALA A 26 38.14 -1.42 -33.79
CA ALA A 26 39.53 -0.94 -33.84
C ALA A 26 39.66 0.57 -33.53
N LEU A 27 39.16 1.03 -32.38
CA LEU A 27 39.67 2.25 -31.75
C LEU A 27 39.32 2.29 -30.25
N SER A 28 40.19 1.71 -29.41
CA SER A 28 40.20 1.99 -27.97
C SER A 28 41.53 1.50 -27.38
N SER A 29 42.44 2.43 -27.07
CA SER A 29 43.58 2.19 -26.17
C SER A 29 43.32 2.89 -24.83
N ASP A 30 43.21 2.07 -23.80
CA ASP A 30 43.33 2.25 -22.35
C ASP A 30 43.36 3.64 -21.71
N SER A 31 42.40 3.87 -20.82
CA SER A 31 42.68 4.29 -19.44
C SER A 31 41.49 3.94 -18.53
N GLU A 32 41.73 3.01 -17.59
CA GLU A 32 40.98 2.76 -16.34
C GLU A 32 39.47 2.57 -16.44
N SER A 33 39.07 1.35 -16.80
CA SER A 33 37.82 0.77 -16.30
C SER A 33 38.18 -0.25 -15.24
N ASP A 34 38.00 0.11 -13.95
CA ASP A 34 37.88 -0.84 -12.85
C ASP A 34 36.69 -1.75 -13.13
N SER A 35 36.95 -2.84 -13.86
CA SER A 35 36.05 -3.96 -13.96
C SER A 35 36.01 -4.62 -12.59
N PHE A 36 34.97 -4.31 -11.82
CA PHE A 36 34.55 -5.10 -10.66
C PHE A 36 34.23 -6.53 -11.12
N SER A 37 35.27 -7.35 -11.16
CA SER A 37 35.20 -8.78 -11.39
C SER A 37 34.62 -9.43 -10.13
N ILE A 38 33.30 -9.55 -10.06
CA ILE A 38 32.59 -10.34 -9.03
C ILE A 38 32.75 -11.82 -9.37
N ILE A 39 33.97 -12.35 -9.30
CA ILE A 39 34.18 -13.79 -9.23
C ILE A 39 35.54 -14.02 -8.57
N ASP A 40 35.48 -14.72 -7.43
CA ASP A 40 36.61 -15.22 -6.64
C ASP A 40 37.13 -14.35 -5.48
N PHE A 41 36.21 -13.87 -4.64
CA PHE A 41 36.50 -13.75 -3.21
C PHE A 41 35.80 -14.90 -2.49
N ASP A 42 36.62 -15.83 -2.01
CA ASP A 42 36.36 -16.96 -1.15
C ASP A 42 35.56 -16.57 0.12
N SER A 43 34.27 -16.29 -0.06
CA SER A 43 33.32 -15.84 0.97
C SER A 43 32.40 -16.98 1.43
N ASN A 44 32.68 -18.22 0.99
CA ASN A 44 31.78 -19.35 1.14
C ASN A 44 31.93 -20.14 2.45
N LEU A 45 32.68 -19.65 3.45
CA LEU A 45 32.93 -20.45 4.66
C LEU A 45 32.73 -19.75 6.03
N LEU A 46 32.29 -18.48 6.10
CA LEU A 46 32.21 -17.79 7.41
C LEU A 46 30.91 -17.01 7.73
N PHE A 47 29.91 -16.96 6.84
CA PHE A 47 28.65 -16.24 7.11
C PHE A 47 27.35 -17.06 6.99
N HIS A 48 27.42 -18.35 6.73
CA HIS A 48 26.27 -19.26 6.91
C HIS A 48 26.33 -19.91 8.30
N GLN A 49 26.30 -19.09 9.35
CA GLN A 49 25.71 -19.62 10.58
C GLN A 49 24.22 -19.76 10.31
N ASP A 50 23.67 -20.92 10.67
CA ASP A 50 22.27 -21.33 10.59
C ASP A 50 21.35 -20.39 11.39
N TYR A 51 21.28 -19.12 11.00
CA TYR A 51 20.27 -18.21 11.48
C TYR A 51 19.01 -18.49 10.67
N SER A 52 18.34 -19.59 11.02
CA SER A 52 16.90 -19.67 10.76
C SER A 52 16.26 -18.60 11.65
N PRO A 53 15.71 -17.51 11.09
CA PRO A 53 14.99 -16.55 11.90
C PRO A 53 13.94 -17.30 12.72
N PRO A 54 13.78 -16.99 14.01
CA PRO A 54 12.80 -17.67 14.84
C PRO A 54 11.44 -17.60 14.13
N SER A 55 10.72 -18.73 14.13
CA SER A 55 9.40 -18.83 13.52
C SER A 55 8.56 -17.63 13.97
N PRO A 56 7.93 -16.89 13.03
CA PRO A 56 7.14 -15.73 13.39
C PRO A 56 6.12 -16.15 14.47
N PRO A 57 5.94 -15.33 15.51
CA PRO A 57 5.01 -15.66 16.58
C PRO A 57 3.63 -15.97 15.97
N PRO A 58 2.92 -16.99 16.49
CA PRO A 58 1.59 -17.31 16.00
C PRO A 58 0.70 -16.06 16.05
N PRO A 59 -0.19 -15.87 15.06
CA PRO A 59 -1.11 -14.75 15.05
C PRO A 59 -1.88 -14.69 16.38
N PRO A 60 -2.19 -13.50 16.91
CA PRO A 60 -3.02 -13.37 18.09
C PRO A 60 -4.34 -14.13 17.89
N PRO A 61 -4.86 -14.83 18.92
CA PRO A 61 -6.16 -15.50 18.81
C PRO A 61 -7.24 -14.46 18.50
N HIS A 62 -8.15 -14.82 17.59
CA HIS A 62 -9.26 -13.94 17.22
C HIS A 62 -10.16 -13.66 18.42
N PRO A 63 -10.71 -12.43 18.55
CA PRO A 63 -11.71 -12.13 19.57
C PRO A 63 -12.99 -12.97 19.35
N PRO A 64 -13.84 -13.12 20.37
CA PRO A 64 -15.09 -13.86 20.21
C PRO A 64 -15.94 -13.28 19.08
N SER A 65 -16.50 -14.17 18.25
CA SER A 65 -17.39 -13.80 17.14
C SER A 65 -18.65 -13.11 17.66
N ALA A 66 -19.06 -12.02 17.01
CA ALA A 66 -20.27 -11.29 17.30
C ALA A 66 -21.52 -12.03 16.80
N SER A 67 -22.58 -11.98 17.60
CA SER A 67 -23.89 -12.52 17.26
C SER A 67 -24.68 -11.57 16.34
N CYS A 68 -25.47 -12.13 15.43
CA CYS A 68 -26.27 -11.31 14.51
C CYS A 68 -27.32 -10.47 15.26
N THR A 69 -28.05 -11.05 16.21
CA THR A 69 -29.16 -10.38 16.90
C THR A 69 -28.70 -9.54 18.07
N ASP A 70 -27.85 -10.08 18.93
CA ASP A 70 -27.60 -9.47 20.24
C ASP A 70 -26.49 -8.41 20.17
N ASP A 71 -25.46 -8.64 19.34
CA ASP A 71 -24.35 -7.70 19.18
C ASP A 71 -24.56 -6.72 18.01
N LEU A 72 -25.13 -7.17 16.90
CA LEU A 72 -25.27 -6.37 15.68
C LEU A 72 -26.68 -5.79 15.46
N GLY A 73 -27.67 -6.20 16.26
CA GLY A 73 -29.06 -5.76 16.10
C GLY A 73 -29.70 -6.19 14.77
N GLY A 74 -29.14 -7.20 14.12
CA GLY A 74 -29.63 -7.76 12.87
C GLY A 74 -30.73 -8.81 13.05
N ILE A 75 -31.20 -9.36 11.93
CA ILE A 75 -32.23 -10.41 11.87
C ILE A 75 -31.60 -11.69 11.35
N GLY A 76 -31.80 -12.80 12.07
CA GLY A 76 -31.33 -14.13 11.69
C GLY A 76 -30.09 -14.57 12.46
N SER A 77 -29.19 -15.33 11.82
CA SER A 77 -27.96 -15.83 12.45
C SER A 77 -26.79 -15.83 11.48
N ILE A 78 -25.56 -15.69 11.99
CA ILE A 78 -24.34 -15.65 11.16
C ILE A 78 -24.11 -17.00 10.42
N ASP A 79 -24.64 -18.11 10.96
CA ASP A 79 -24.54 -19.44 10.33
C ASP A 79 -25.57 -19.72 9.23
N THR A 80 -26.61 -18.89 9.11
CA THR A 80 -27.66 -19.07 8.08
C THR A 80 -27.73 -17.85 7.17
N ALA A 81 -28.38 -16.79 7.61
CA ALA A 81 -28.39 -15.49 6.99
C ALA A 81 -28.54 -14.43 8.07
N CYS A 82 -27.59 -13.49 8.12
CA CYS A 82 -27.65 -12.33 8.97
C CYS A 82 -27.96 -11.09 8.14
N GLN A 83 -29.04 -10.40 8.50
CA GLN A 83 -29.53 -9.23 7.78
C GLN A 83 -29.47 -8.01 8.69
N ILE A 84 -28.64 -7.04 8.31
CA ILE A 84 -28.58 -5.73 8.95
C ILE A 84 -29.51 -4.80 8.19
N VAL A 85 -30.64 -4.47 8.81
CA VAL A 85 -31.72 -3.65 8.22
C VAL A 85 -31.75 -2.21 8.76
N THR A 86 -30.96 -1.93 9.79
CA THR A 86 -30.86 -0.63 10.46
C THR A 86 -29.40 -0.24 10.66
N ASP A 87 -29.14 1.06 10.81
CA ASP A 87 -27.79 1.56 11.09
C ASP A 87 -27.20 0.93 12.37
N VAL A 88 -25.93 0.54 12.29
CA VAL A 88 -25.16 -0.06 13.38
C VAL A 88 -23.94 0.81 13.64
N ASN A 89 -23.82 1.30 14.87
CA ASN A 89 -22.66 2.07 15.33
C ASN A 89 -21.90 1.25 16.37
N LEU A 90 -20.80 0.66 15.94
CA LEU A 90 -19.89 -0.13 16.76
C LEU A 90 -18.94 0.79 17.52
N THR A 91 -18.68 0.45 18.78
CA THR A 91 -17.77 1.20 19.67
C THR A 91 -16.43 0.52 19.85
N ARG A 92 -16.29 -0.72 19.37
CA ARG A 92 -15.12 -1.58 19.54
C ARG A 92 -14.93 -2.45 18.30
N ASP A 93 -13.77 -3.08 18.22
CA ASP A 93 -13.48 -4.07 17.19
C ASP A 93 -14.49 -5.22 17.23
N VAL A 94 -14.89 -5.64 16.04
CA VAL A 94 -15.87 -6.69 15.82
C VAL A 94 -15.29 -7.71 14.86
N TYR A 95 -15.32 -8.96 15.31
CA TYR A 95 -15.05 -10.13 14.50
C TYR A 95 -16.38 -10.87 14.28
N ILE A 96 -16.69 -11.21 13.04
CA ILE A 96 -17.91 -11.92 12.65
C ILE A 96 -17.47 -13.18 11.93
N GLU A 97 -17.80 -14.33 12.48
CA GLU A 97 -17.51 -15.64 11.90
C GLU A 97 -18.77 -16.49 11.83
N GLY A 98 -18.98 -17.15 10.69
CA GLY A 98 -20.00 -18.19 10.55
C GLY A 98 -20.13 -18.72 9.14
N LYS A 99 -21.06 -19.66 8.95
CA LYS A 99 -21.19 -20.38 7.67
C LYS A 99 -22.15 -19.76 6.67
N GLY A 100 -22.99 -18.83 7.13
CA GLY A 100 -24.09 -18.28 6.38
C GLY A 100 -23.71 -17.04 5.56
N ASP A 101 -24.76 -16.35 5.14
CA ASP A 101 -24.68 -15.12 4.36
C ASP A 101 -24.76 -13.88 5.28
N PHE A 102 -24.13 -12.78 4.86
CA PHE A 102 -24.15 -11.51 5.58
C PHE A 102 -24.59 -10.37 4.65
N TYR A 103 -25.75 -9.78 4.95
CA TYR A 103 -26.38 -8.75 4.13
C TYR A 103 -26.48 -7.44 4.89
N ILE A 104 -25.90 -6.38 4.34
CA ILE A 104 -26.16 -5.00 4.75
C ILE A 104 -27.15 -4.41 3.74
N HIS A 105 -28.35 -4.08 4.21
CA HIS A 105 -29.47 -3.63 3.38
C HIS A 105 -29.28 -2.21 2.81
N PRO A 106 -30.09 -1.81 1.81
CA PRO A 106 -29.96 -0.51 1.16
C PRO A 106 -29.98 0.66 2.14
N GLY A 107 -29.05 1.61 1.97
CA GLY A 107 -28.98 2.82 2.79
C GLY A 107 -28.47 2.62 4.23
N VAL A 108 -28.16 1.39 4.63
CA VAL A 108 -27.69 1.09 5.99
C VAL A 108 -26.23 1.54 6.17
N ARG A 109 -25.95 2.12 7.34
CA ARG A 109 -24.62 2.52 7.81
C ARG A 109 -24.12 1.54 8.87
N PHE A 110 -23.03 0.86 8.60
CA PHE A 110 -22.41 -0.12 9.50
C PHE A 110 -21.01 0.38 9.89
N HIS A 111 -20.94 1.19 10.95
CA HIS A 111 -19.80 2.07 11.22
C HIS A 111 -19.11 1.71 12.53
N CYS A 112 -17.77 1.74 12.52
CA CYS A 112 -16.93 1.85 13.71
C CYS A 112 -15.97 3.05 13.52
N PRO A 113 -16.37 4.28 13.89
CA PRO A 113 -15.64 5.49 13.54
C PRO A 113 -14.38 5.75 14.37
N ASN A 114 -13.99 4.84 15.26
CA ASN A 114 -12.78 4.99 16.07
C ASN A 114 -11.53 4.72 15.23
N PHE A 115 -10.47 5.50 15.46
CA PHE A 115 -9.17 5.30 14.80
C PHE A 115 -8.65 3.88 15.03
N GLY A 116 -8.33 3.20 13.94
CA GLY A 116 -7.82 1.82 13.97
C GLY A 116 -8.85 0.76 14.31
N CYS A 117 -10.15 1.11 14.48
CA CYS A 117 -11.18 0.12 14.74
C CYS A 117 -11.24 -0.92 13.62
N SER A 118 -11.42 -2.19 13.97
CA SER A 118 -11.44 -3.30 13.02
C SER A 118 -12.83 -3.91 12.90
N ILE A 119 -13.28 -4.06 11.66
CA ILE A 119 -14.44 -4.88 11.28
C ILE A 119 -13.90 -6.02 10.44
N THR A 120 -13.89 -7.22 11.00
CA THR A 120 -13.41 -8.44 10.34
C THR A 120 -14.56 -9.39 10.17
N ILE A 121 -14.86 -9.75 8.91
CA ILE A 121 -15.94 -10.65 8.54
C ILE A 121 -15.33 -11.88 7.87
N ASN A 122 -15.57 -13.05 8.43
CA ASN A 122 -15.09 -14.33 7.95
C ASN A 122 -16.26 -15.30 7.80
N ILE A 123 -16.83 -15.34 6.60
CA ILE A 123 -18.00 -16.16 6.31
C ILE A 123 -17.72 -17.15 5.17
N SER A 124 -18.37 -18.31 5.20
CA SER A 124 -18.36 -19.21 4.04
C SER A 124 -19.45 -18.93 3.02
N GLY A 125 -20.41 -18.06 3.33
CA GLY A 125 -21.47 -17.66 2.41
C GLY A 125 -21.13 -16.41 1.59
N ASN A 126 -22.18 -15.68 1.25
CA ASN A 126 -22.16 -14.47 0.43
C ASN A 126 -22.16 -13.22 1.31
N PHE A 127 -21.31 -12.26 0.97
CA PHE A 127 -21.31 -10.93 1.57
C PHE A 127 -21.92 -9.92 0.59
N ASN A 128 -22.94 -9.17 1.03
CA ASN A 128 -23.56 -8.15 0.20
C ASN A 128 -23.60 -6.80 0.92
N LEU A 129 -22.98 -5.79 0.31
CA LEU A 129 -23.13 -4.39 0.68
C LEU A 129 -24.07 -3.72 -0.33
N SER A 130 -25.33 -3.53 0.05
CA SER A 130 -26.39 -3.10 -0.85
C SER A 130 -26.29 -1.64 -1.30
N VAL A 131 -27.22 -1.22 -2.16
CA VAL A 131 -27.23 0.11 -2.80
C VAL A 131 -27.21 1.22 -1.75
N ASN A 132 -26.32 2.21 -1.93
CA ASN A 132 -26.14 3.35 -1.02
C ASN A 132 -25.85 2.98 0.45
N SER A 133 -25.43 1.75 0.74
CA SER A 133 -25.02 1.36 2.09
C SER A 133 -23.54 1.66 2.31
N SER A 134 -23.12 1.82 3.57
CA SER A 134 -21.74 2.21 3.87
C SER A 134 -21.15 1.48 5.07
N ILE A 135 -19.88 1.14 4.94
CA ILE A 135 -19.02 0.70 6.03
C ILE A 135 -18.00 1.80 6.27
N LEU A 136 -17.87 2.24 7.52
CA LEU A 136 -16.87 3.23 7.95
C LEU A 136 -16.05 2.60 9.07
N THR A 137 -14.75 2.42 8.87
CA THR A 137 -13.89 1.73 9.86
C THR A 137 -12.42 2.05 9.63
N GLY A 138 -11.55 1.76 10.60
CA GLY A 138 -10.10 1.86 10.41
C GLY A 138 -9.53 0.68 9.62
N THR A 139 -9.99 -0.53 9.93
CA THR A 139 -9.66 -1.76 9.22
C THR A 139 -10.94 -2.48 8.81
N PHE A 140 -10.99 -2.87 7.54
CA PHE A 140 -12.00 -3.76 7.00
C PHE A 140 -11.34 -5.01 6.43
N GLU A 141 -11.64 -6.16 7.02
CA GLU A 141 -11.18 -7.45 6.53
C GLU A 141 -12.39 -8.32 6.16
N LEU A 142 -12.41 -8.83 4.95
CA LEU A 142 -13.46 -9.69 4.44
C LEU A 142 -12.88 -10.99 3.90
N VAL A 143 -13.36 -12.10 4.42
CA VAL A 143 -13.22 -13.43 3.84
C VAL A 143 -14.62 -13.95 3.55
N ALA A 144 -14.91 -14.22 2.29
CA ALA A 144 -16.23 -14.69 1.84
C ALA A 144 -16.10 -15.66 0.67
N ASN A 145 -17.15 -16.43 0.39
CA ASN A 145 -17.19 -17.22 -0.84
C ASN A 145 -17.45 -16.33 -2.05
N ASN A 146 -18.50 -15.51 -1.97
CA ASN A 146 -18.83 -14.47 -2.94
C ASN A 146 -18.99 -13.13 -2.23
N ALA A 147 -18.64 -12.03 -2.89
CA ALA A 147 -18.87 -10.69 -2.37
C ALA A 147 -19.48 -9.78 -3.44
N SER A 148 -20.47 -8.98 -3.07
CA SER A 148 -21.14 -8.04 -3.97
C SER A 148 -21.31 -6.68 -3.29
N PHE A 149 -20.72 -5.66 -3.90
CA PHE A 149 -20.83 -4.26 -3.52
C PHE A 149 -21.64 -3.56 -4.62
N PHE A 150 -22.83 -3.10 -4.28
CA PHE A 150 -23.79 -2.55 -5.25
C PHE A 150 -23.65 -1.04 -5.41
N ASN A 151 -24.28 -0.48 -6.45
CA ASN A 151 -24.23 0.95 -6.79
C ASN A 151 -24.34 1.88 -5.57
N GLY A 152 -23.40 2.82 -5.46
CA GLY A 152 -23.36 3.81 -4.38
C GLY A 152 -22.94 3.23 -3.03
N SER A 153 -22.65 1.93 -2.94
CA SER A 153 -22.08 1.35 -1.74
C SER A 153 -20.64 1.82 -1.52
N VAL A 154 -20.26 1.95 -0.26
CA VAL A 154 -18.92 2.44 0.11
C VAL A 154 -18.32 1.65 1.25
N VAL A 155 -17.07 1.21 1.11
CA VAL A 155 -16.19 0.87 2.23
C VAL A 155 -15.22 2.03 2.38
N ASN A 156 -15.35 2.78 3.47
CA ASN A 156 -14.56 3.98 3.72
C ASN A 156 -13.67 3.78 4.94
N THR A 157 -12.37 3.88 4.73
CA THR A 157 -11.36 3.85 5.80
C THR A 157 -10.51 5.12 5.85
N THR A 158 -10.99 6.18 5.19
CA THR A 158 -10.26 7.43 5.00
C THR A 158 -9.99 8.14 6.31
N GLY A 159 -8.71 8.42 6.59
CA GLY A 159 -8.28 9.12 7.78
C GLY A 159 -8.49 8.36 9.11
N LEU A 160 -8.90 7.09 9.07
CA LEU A 160 -9.23 6.27 10.24
C LEU A 160 -8.16 5.24 10.59
N ALA A 161 -6.92 5.41 10.12
CA ALA A 161 -5.79 4.54 10.46
C ALA A 161 -5.62 4.36 11.98
N GLY A 162 -5.23 3.15 12.37
CA GLY A 162 -4.57 2.90 13.65
C GLY A 162 -3.08 3.22 13.57
N ASP A 163 -2.28 2.59 14.42
CA ASP A 163 -0.84 2.83 14.45
C ASP A 163 -0.13 2.29 13.19
N PRO A 164 0.66 3.10 12.47
CA PRO A 164 1.43 2.62 11.33
C PRO A 164 2.52 1.63 11.78
N PRO A 165 3.07 0.81 10.86
CA PRO A 165 4.15 -0.13 11.19
C PRO A 165 5.31 0.50 11.98
N PRO A 166 5.92 -0.20 12.94
CA PRO A 166 7.13 0.29 13.59
C PRO A 166 8.21 0.50 12.52
N GLN A 167 8.92 1.64 12.57
CA GLN A 167 9.87 2.15 11.56
C GLN A 167 9.28 2.99 10.40
N THR A 168 7.98 3.32 10.38
CA THR A 168 7.53 4.39 9.48
C THR A 168 8.12 5.73 9.94
N SER A 169 8.97 6.37 9.13
CA SER A 169 9.38 7.77 9.32
C SER A 169 8.25 8.77 9.01
N GLY A 170 7.02 8.27 8.85
CA GLY A 170 5.80 9.06 8.82
C GLY A 170 5.30 9.52 10.19
N THR A 171 5.94 9.12 11.30
CA THR A 171 5.77 9.87 12.55
C THR A 171 6.66 11.12 12.44
N PRO A 172 6.08 12.33 12.39
CA PRO A 172 6.86 13.55 12.20
C PRO A 172 7.95 13.66 13.28
N GLN A 173 9.21 13.62 12.88
CA GLN A 173 10.30 14.05 13.75
C GLN A 173 10.32 15.58 13.73
N GLY A 174 9.85 16.20 14.82
CA GLY A 174 9.76 17.67 14.91
C GLY A 174 8.50 18.25 14.25
N LEU A 175 8.58 19.50 13.78
CA LEU A 175 7.44 20.29 13.29
C LEU A 175 7.37 20.38 11.75
N GLU A 176 8.11 19.52 11.05
CA GLU A 176 8.32 19.64 9.60
C GLU A 176 7.10 19.14 8.78
N GLY A 177 6.13 18.50 9.42
CA GLY A 177 4.92 18.05 8.74
C GLY A 177 5.12 16.79 7.88
N ALA A 178 6.29 16.16 7.92
CA ALA A 178 6.64 14.99 7.11
C ALA A 178 5.75 13.78 7.42
N GLY A 179 5.22 13.14 6.38
CA GLY A 179 4.48 11.88 6.44
C GLY A 179 5.01 10.89 5.40
N GLY A 180 4.88 9.59 5.64
CA GLY A 180 5.31 8.53 4.71
C GLY A 180 4.14 7.65 4.26
N GLY A 181 4.26 6.91 3.16
CA GLY A 181 3.19 6.05 2.65
C GLY A 181 3.64 4.62 2.37
N HIS A 182 2.67 3.72 2.18
CA HIS A 182 2.96 2.38 1.69
C HIS A 182 3.55 2.45 0.27
N GLY A 183 4.80 2.01 0.08
CA GLY A 183 5.47 2.00 -1.23
C GLY A 183 5.89 3.37 -1.79
N GLY A 184 5.69 4.49 -1.06
CA GLY A 184 6.05 5.83 -1.53
C GLY A 184 6.36 6.82 -0.41
N ARG A 185 7.15 7.85 -0.71
CA ARG A 185 7.43 8.95 0.22
C ARG A 185 6.27 9.93 0.24
N GLY A 186 5.99 10.54 1.39
CA GLY A 186 5.03 11.65 1.46
C GLY A 186 5.70 13.00 1.25
N ALA A 187 4.90 14.06 1.37
CA ALA A 187 5.37 15.44 1.27
C ALA A 187 5.92 15.92 2.62
N CYS A 188 6.76 16.95 2.57
CA CYS A 188 7.18 17.71 3.75
C CYS A 188 6.71 19.16 3.59
N CYS A 189 6.20 19.74 4.67
CA CYS A 189 5.59 21.08 4.67
C CYS A 189 6.55 22.16 5.21
N LEU A 190 7.83 21.82 5.36
CA LEU A 190 8.84 22.76 5.84
C LEU A 190 9.13 23.82 4.77
N MET A 191 8.61 25.02 5.01
CA MET A 191 8.92 26.22 4.21
C MET A 191 10.09 26.95 4.88
N ASP A 192 11.29 26.41 4.73
CA ASP A 192 12.54 27.06 5.13
C ASP A 192 13.13 27.81 3.93
N LYS A 193 13.55 29.06 4.13
CA LYS A 193 14.15 29.87 3.06
C LYS A 193 15.62 29.53 2.84
N ASP A 194 16.23 28.85 3.80
CA ASP A 194 17.65 28.50 3.79
C ASP A 194 17.91 27.07 3.31
N LYS A 195 16.85 26.26 3.08
CA LYS A 195 16.93 24.90 2.56
C LYS A 195 16.38 24.83 1.13
N LEU A 196 17.02 24.05 0.26
CA LEU A 196 16.49 23.77 -1.06
C LEU A 196 15.36 22.72 -0.97
N PRO A 197 14.43 22.66 -1.93
CA PRO A 197 13.39 21.62 -1.98
C PRO A 197 13.96 20.19 -1.95
N GLU A 198 15.17 19.97 -2.47
CA GLU A 198 15.88 18.69 -2.42
C GLU A 198 16.44 18.33 -1.03
N ASP A 199 16.58 19.31 -0.14
CA ASP A 199 17.04 19.13 1.25
C ASP A 199 15.88 18.85 2.22
N VAL A 200 14.65 18.78 1.69
CA VAL A 200 13.41 18.67 2.45
C VAL A 200 12.61 17.49 1.92
N TRP A 201 12.70 16.34 2.57
CA TRP A 201 11.95 15.13 2.20
C TRP A 201 10.82 14.83 3.21
N GLY A 202 9.74 14.24 2.73
CA GLY A 202 8.73 13.65 3.62
C GLY A 202 9.18 12.32 4.22
N GLY A 203 8.29 11.66 4.95
CA GLY A 203 8.56 10.35 5.53
C GLY A 203 8.87 9.31 4.45
N ASP A 204 9.71 8.35 4.79
CA ASP A 204 10.13 7.26 3.91
C ASP A 204 8.96 6.35 3.56
N ALA A 205 9.10 5.71 2.41
CA ALA A 205 8.27 4.58 2.03
C ALA A 205 8.50 3.43 3.02
N TYR A 206 7.42 2.73 3.35
CA TYR A 206 7.48 1.51 4.15
C TYR A 206 6.78 0.36 3.44
N SER A 207 6.97 -0.84 3.99
CA SER A 207 6.33 -2.08 3.53
C SER A 207 6.67 -2.47 2.08
N TRP A 208 7.87 -2.09 1.61
CA TRP A 208 8.38 -2.50 0.29
C TRP A 208 8.40 -4.03 0.14
N SER A 209 8.76 -4.75 1.20
CA SER A 209 8.81 -6.22 1.22
C SER A 209 7.43 -6.88 1.11
N SER A 210 6.34 -6.18 1.41
CA SER A 210 4.96 -6.67 1.34
C SER A 210 4.12 -5.96 0.29
N LEU A 211 4.76 -5.32 -0.71
CA LEU A 211 4.05 -4.60 -1.78
C LEU A 211 3.05 -5.47 -2.55
N GLN A 212 3.30 -6.79 -2.64
CA GLN A 212 2.41 -7.76 -3.29
C GLN A 212 1.16 -8.10 -2.46
N GLU A 213 1.23 -7.92 -1.14
CA GLU A 213 0.13 -8.14 -0.20
C GLU A 213 0.05 -6.97 0.79
N PRO A 214 -0.35 -5.78 0.31
CA PRO A 214 -0.28 -4.56 1.10
C PRO A 214 -1.30 -4.63 2.25
N CYS A 215 -0.80 -4.59 3.49
CA CYS A 215 -1.62 -4.59 4.70
C CYS A 215 -0.99 -3.67 5.74
N SER A 216 -1.00 -2.37 5.48
CA SER A 216 -0.38 -1.36 6.33
C SER A 216 -1.25 -0.12 6.41
N TYR A 217 -1.34 0.45 7.61
CA TYR A 217 -2.03 1.71 7.82
C TYR A 217 -1.22 2.83 7.16
N GLY A 218 -1.92 3.86 6.70
CA GLY A 218 -1.33 5.16 6.41
C GLY A 218 -0.77 5.78 7.69
N SER A 219 0.28 6.58 7.54
CA SER A 219 0.79 7.40 8.64
C SER A 219 0.01 8.71 8.74
N LYS A 220 -0.01 9.28 9.94
CA LYS A 220 -0.58 10.61 10.16
C LYS A 220 0.34 11.67 9.53
N GLY A 221 -0.24 12.77 9.06
CA GLY A 221 0.53 13.95 8.68
C GLY A 221 1.12 14.62 9.92
N GLY A 222 2.18 15.41 9.75
CA GLY A 222 2.73 16.16 10.87
C GLY A 222 2.04 17.48 11.17
N SER A 223 2.28 18.04 12.36
CA SER A 223 1.75 19.32 12.80
C SER A 223 2.80 20.43 12.73
N THR A 224 2.36 21.66 12.48
CA THR A 224 3.20 22.88 12.59
C THR A 224 3.19 23.51 13.98
N SER A 225 2.44 22.95 14.94
CA SER A 225 2.37 23.40 16.34
C SER A 225 2.90 22.35 17.30
N LYS A 226 3.52 22.80 18.41
CA LYS A 226 3.96 21.94 19.52
C LYS A 226 2.85 21.62 20.53
N GLU A 227 1.79 22.44 20.57
CA GLU A 227 0.70 22.27 21.55
C GLU A 227 -0.48 21.49 20.97
N VAL A 228 -0.74 21.61 19.67
CA VAL A 228 -1.90 21.02 19.01
C VAL A 228 -1.45 20.20 17.80
N ASP A 229 -1.98 18.98 17.70
CA ASP A 229 -1.80 18.15 16.52
C ASP A 229 -2.83 18.53 15.45
N TYR A 230 -2.36 19.15 14.36
CA TYR A 230 -3.16 19.48 13.19
C TYR A 230 -2.99 18.46 12.06
N GLY A 231 -2.23 17.38 12.26
CA GLY A 231 -1.97 16.37 11.26
C GLY A 231 -3.24 15.65 10.81
N GLY A 232 -3.36 15.44 9.50
CA GLY A 232 -4.41 14.57 8.96
C GLY A 232 -4.21 13.13 9.40
N GLY A 233 -5.29 12.42 9.74
CA GLY A 233 -5.22 10.99 10.07
C GLY A 233 -4.71 10.15 8.89
N GLY A 234 -4.02 9.04 9.13
CA GLY A 234 -3.64 8.11 8.06
C GLY A 234 -4.85 7.35 7.49
N GLY A 235 -4.73 6.82 6.28
CA GLY A 235 -5.73 5.94 5.68
C GLY A 235 -5.72 4.53 6.27
N GLY A 236 -6.90 3.92 6.35
CA GLY A 236 -7.08 2.59 6.93
C GLY A 236 -6.61 1.43 6.05
N ARG A 237 -6.95 0.21 6.46
CA ARG A 237 -6.61 -1.02 5.72
C ARG A 237 -7.87 -1.69 5.22
N VAL A 238 -7.85 -2.13 3.97
CA VAL A 238 -8.89 -2.97 3.40
C VAL A 238 -8.26 -4.23 2.86
N LYS A 239 -8.67 -5.40 3.38
CA LYS A 239 -8.25 -6.70 2.86
C LYS A 239 -9.48 -7.52 2.51
N MET A 240 -9.61 -7.92 1.26
CA MET A 240 -10.70 -8.78 0.81
C MET A 240 -10.14 -10.05 0.15
N THR A 241 -10.51 -11.20 0.68
CA THR A 241 -10.23 -12.52 0.12
C THR A 241 -11.55 -13.20 -0.23
N VAL A 242 -11.92 -13.16 -1.51
CA VAL A 242 -13.15 -13.74 -2.02
C VAL A 242 -12.80 -15.00 -2.80
N LYS A 243 -13.41 -16.14 -2.47
CA LYS A 243 -12.98 -17.42 -3.05
C LYS A 243 -13.36 -17.55 -4.52
N GLU A 244 -14.55 -17.09 -4.91
CA GLU A 244 -15.13 -17.33 -6.23
C GLU A 244 -15.23 -16.03 -7.05
N TYR A 245 -16.25 -15.19 -6.79
CA TYR A 245 -16.42 -13.95 -7.54
C TYR A 245 -16.66 -12.73 -6.63
N LEU A 246 -16.04 -11.61 -7.00
CA LEU A 246 -16.22 -10.29 -6.39
C LEU A 246 -16.87 -9.36 -7.42
N VAL A 247 -18.08 -8.88 -7.13
CA VAL A 247 -18.72 -7.80 -7.90
C VAL A 247 -18.49 -6.48 -7.15
N LEU A 248 -17.81 -5.53 -7.78
CA LEU A 248 -17.52 -4.22 -7.20
C LEU A 248 -18.13 -3.10 -8.05
N ASP A 249 -19.41 -2.80 -7.79
CA ASP A 249 -20.15 -1.65 -8.32
C ASP A 249 -20.29 -0.57 -7.22
N GLY A 250 -19.22 -0.32 -6.48
CA GLY A 250 -19.17 0.63 -5.37
C GLY A 250 -17.78 1.26 -5.26
N ALA A 251 -17.49 1.91 -4.13
CA ALA A 251 -16.16 2.44 -3.87
C ALA A 251 -15.52 1.85 -2.61
N VAL A 252 -14.21 1.63 -2.68
CA VAL A 252 -13.37 1.21 -1.56
C VAL A 252 -12.30 2.28 -1.39
N LEU A 253 -12.31 2.96 -0.25
CA LEU A 253 -11.49 4.14 0.03
C LEU A 253 -10.55 3.86 1.20
N ALA A 254 -9.29 4.22 1.03
CA ALA A 254 -8.26 4.16 2.06
C ALA A 254 -7.40 5.43 2.04
N ASP A 255 -8.02 6.59 1.82
CA ASP A 255 -7.30 7.84 1.68
C ASP A 255 -6.77 8.34 3.03
N GLY A 256 -5.74 9.18 2.99
CA GLY A 256 -5.37 9.97 4.16
C GLY A 256 -6.37 11.08 4.44
N GLY A 257 -6.45 11.49 5.70
CA GLY A 257 -7.20 12.67 6.14
C GLY A 257 -6.46 13.97 5.85
N SER A 258 -7.18 15.08 5.81
CA SER A 258 -6.60 16.42 5.62
C SER A 258 -6.15 17.04 6.95
N GLY A 259 -4.93 17.58 6.99
CA GLY A 259 -4.45 18.43 8.09
C GLY A 259 -4.77 19.93 7.91
N GLY A 260 -5.48 20.29 6.85
CA GLY A 260 -5.81 21.67 6.52
C GLY A 260 -4.57 22.54 6.22
N VAL A 261 -4.63 23.83 6.58
CA VAL A 261 -3.54 24.79 6.32
C VAL A 261 -2.47 24.80 7.42
N LYS A 262 -2.70 24.11 8.54
CA LYS A 262 -1.84 24.11 9.74
C LYS A 262 -1.15 22.77 10.00
N GLY A 263 -1.46 21.74 9.22
CA GLY A 263 -0.86 20.42 9.34
C GLY A 263 -0.75 19.74 7.99
N GLY A 264 0.14 18.75 7.90
CA GLY A 264 0.28 17.89 6.73
C GLY A 264 -0.93 16.95 6.58
N GLY A 265 -1.23 16.56 5.34
CA GLY A 265 -2.18 15.48 5.09
C GLY A 265 -1.64 14.14 5.57
N GLY A 266 -2.52 13.25 6.01
CA GLY A 266 -2.17 11.85 6.24
C GLY A 266 -1.90 11.14 4.91
N SER A 267 -1.14 10.05 4.97
CA SER A 267 -0.95 9.21 3.78
C SER A 267 -2.10 8.23 3.62
N GLY A 268 -2.31 7.78 2.38
CA GLY A 268 -3.22 6.67 2.11
C GLY A 268 -2.75 5.38 2.78
N GLY A 269 -3.71 4.53 3.12
CA GLY A 269 -3.46 3.19 3.62
C GLY A 269 -3.36 2.16 2.50
N SER A 270 -3.77 0.93 2.78
CA SER A 270 -3.60 -0.19 1.85
C SER A 270 -4.92 -0.86 1.50
N ILE A 271 -5.08 -1.18 0.22
CA ILE A 271 -6.18 -2.01 -0.28
C ILE A 271 -5.57 -3.26 -0.93
N HIS A 272 -5.89 -4.44 -0.40
CA HIS A 272 -5.54 -5.72 -0.99
C HIS A 272 -6.80 -6.51 -1.33
N LEU A 273 -7.02 -6.73 -2.62
CA LEU A 273 -8.17 -7.50 -3.13
C LEU A 273 -7.66 -8.77 -3.81
N LYS A 274 -8.21 -9.91 -3.41
CA LYS A 274 -7.94 -11.21 -4.00
C LYS A 274 -9.26 -11.91 -4.27
N ALA A 275 -9.54 -12.19 -5.54
CA ALA A 275 -10.68 -12.98 -5.97
C ALA A 275 -10.30 -13.89 -7.13
N TYR A 276 -10.98 -15.03 -7.30
CA TYR A 276 -10.78 -15.87 -8.47
C TYR A 276 -11.32 -15.20 -9.74
N LYS A 277 -12.44 -14.48 -9.63
CA LYS A 277 -13.02 -13.65 -10.68
C LYS A 277 -13.48 -12.29 -10.14
N MET A 278 -13.23 -11.23 -10.90
CA MET A 278 -13.73 -9.86 -10.66
C MET A 278 -14.44 -9.35 -11.90
#